data_AF-A0A0A2ADW2-F1
#
_entry.id   AF-A0A0A2ADW2-F1
#
_cell.length_a   1.000
_cell.length_b   1.000
_cell.length_c   1.000
_cell.angle_alpha   90.00
_cell.angle_beta   90.00
_cell.angle_gamma   90.00
#
_symmetry.space_group_name_H-M   'P 1'
#
loop_
_entity.id
_entity.type
_entity.pdbx_description
1 polymer ?
#
loop_
_entity_poly.entity_id
_entity_poly.type
_entity_poly.pdbx_seq_one_letter_code
_entity_poly.pdbx_strand_id
1 'polypeptide(L)'
;MSLFFFVIYLFNPPLGLAFDKSDPSVSLLQNRISNNFSIKYCQAIQNGFSKDEAMKSAIVKTENIISFSFNPQKKWIEKDDLAKQISLKVVNDCGWSFGLIGKEGVDYFKSYFLEIYEKTTPEKNFSK
;
A
#
# COMPACT_ATOMS: atom_id res chain seq x y z
N MET A 1 -33.88 0.04 23.70
CA MET A 1 -32.62 0.71 23.30
C MET A 1 -31.80 -0.23 22.40
N SER A 2 -32.37 -0.64 21.25
CA SER A 2 -31.75 -1.66 20.37
C SER A 2 -32.00 -1.33 18.89
N LEU A 3 -33.15 -0.71 18.59
CA LEU A 3 -33.51 -0.27 17.22
C LEU A 3 -32.66 0.90 16.68
N PHE A 4 -32.02 1.70 17.54
CA PHE A 4 -31.20 2.84 17.11
C PHE A 4 -29.81 2.45 16.57
N PHE A 5 -29.30 1.26 16.91
CA PHE A 5 -27.99 0.81 16.45
C PHE A 5 -27.99 0.24 15.03
N PHE A 6 -29.15 -0.22 14.53
CA PHE A 6 -29.26 -0.76 13.17
C PHE A 6 -29.23 0.33 12.09
N VAL A 7 -29.65 1.56 12.42
CA VAL A 7 -29.75 2.65 11.44
C VAL A 7 -28.36 3.20 11.07
N ILE A 8 -27.42 3.23 12.02
CA ILE A 8 -26.06 3.78 11.79
C ILE A 8 -25.25 2.90 10.82
N TYR A 9 -25.54 1.60 10.75
CA TYR A 9 -24.82 0.66 9.86
C TYR A 9 -25.18 0.84 8.38
N LEU A 10 -26.35 1.41 8.07
CA LEU A 10 -26.79 1.64 6.69
C LEU A 10 -26.22 2.92 6.06
N PHE A 11 -25.78 3.88 6.88
CA PHE A 11 -25.29 5.19 6.41
C PHE A 11 -23.78 5.28 6.21
N ASN A 12 -23.04 4.22 6.53
CA ASN A 12 -21.59 4.19 6.32
C ASN A 12 -21.27 3.01 5.39
N PRO A 13 -21.57 3.11 4.08
CA PRO A 13 -21.17 2.07 3.15
C PRO A 13 -19.67 1.88 3.27
N PRO A 14 -19.16 0.64 3.40
CA PRO A 14 -17.72 0.41 3.28
C PRO A 14 -17.31 1.02 1.94
N LEU A 15 -16.37 1.96 1.97
CA LEU A 15 -15.78 2.58 0.79
C LEU A 15 -15.22 1.45 -0.09
N GLY A 16 -16.06 0.95 -0.99
CA GLY A 16 -15.70 0.05 -2.05
C GLY A 16 -14.89 0.88 -3.04
N LEU A 17 -13.59 0.92 -2.84
CA LEU A 17 -12.67 1.46 -3.84
C LEU A 17 -12.74 0.50 -5.02
N ALA A 18 -13.60 0.85 -5.99
CA ALA A 18 -13.55 0.26 -7.31
C ALA A 18 -12.18 0.64 -7.90
N PHE A 19 -11.28 -0.34 -7.94
CA PHE A 19 -10.09 -0.26 -8.79
C PHE A 19 -10.59 -0.34 -10.23
N ASP A 20 -10.14 0.58 -11.07
CA ASP A 20 -10.33 0.49 -12.51
C ASP A 20 -9.93 -0.91 -12.98
N LYS A 21 -10.68 -1.48 -13.93
CA LYS A 21 -10.50 -2.87 -14.40
C LYS A 21 -9.11 -3.04 -15.05
N SER A 22 -8.09 -3.20 -14.23
CA SER A 22 -6.81 -3.77 -14.62
C SER A 22 -7.04 -5.25 -14.93
N ASP A 23 -6.27 -5.81 -15.86
CA ASP A 23 -6.20 -7.25 -16.09
C ASP A 23 -6.15 -8.01 -14.73
N PRO A 24 -6.98 -9.06 -14.52
CA PRO A 24 -7.02 -9.79 -13.25
C PRO A 24 -5.63 -10.24 -12.75
N SER A 25 -4.70 -10.53 -13.65
CA SER A 25 -3.32 -10.88 -13.31
C SER A 25 -2.52 -9.70 -12.75
N VAL A 26 -2.74 -8.48 -13.26
CA VAL A 26 -2.16 -7.23 -12.77
C VAL A 26 -2.66 -6.94 -11.36
N SER A 27 -3.98 -7.10 -11.12
CA SER A 27 -4.58 -6.92 -9.79
C SER A 27 -4.03 -7.92 -8.77
N LEU A 28 -3.88 -9.20 -9.15
CA LEU A 28 -3.27 -10.21 -8.29
C LEU A 28 -1.82 -9.88 -7.94
N LEU A 29 -1.06 -9.36 -8.90
CA LEU A 29 0.33 -8.95 -8.69
C LEU A 29 0.40 -7.74 -7.75
N GLN A 30 -0.41 -6.69 -7.96
CA GLN A 30 -0.45 -5.52 -7.07
C GLN A 30 -0.86 -5.90 -5.65
N ASN A 31 -1.83 -6.80 -5.48
CA ASN A 31 -2.24 -7.32 -4.17
C ASN A 31 -1.08 -8.08 -3.48
N ARG A 32 -0.32 -8.89 -4.23
CA ARG A 32 0.84 -9.60 -3.68
C ARG A 32 1.94 -8.63 -3.24
N ILE A 33 2.23 -7.59 -4.03
CA ILE A 33 3.21 -6.56 -3.66
C ILE A 33 2.76 -5.86 -2.39
N SER A 34 1.53 -5.33 -2.38
CA SER A 34 1.01 -4.54 -1.27
C SER A 34 0.93 -5.33 0.02
N ASN A 35 0.54 -6.61 -0.03
CA ASN A 35 0.56 -7.50 1.13
C ASN A 35 1.97 -7.72 1.68
N ASN A 36 2.93 -8.06 0.82
CA ASN A 36 4.31 -8.28 1.26
C ASN A 36 4.91 -7.01 1.84
N PHE A 37 4.69 -5.87 1.17
CA PHE A 37 5.13 -4.57 1.65
C PHE A 37 4.54 -4.27 3.03
N SER A 38 3.22 -4.40 3.19
CA SER A 38 2.50 -4.12 4.44
C SER A 38 3.06 -4.95 5.59
N ILE A 39 3.23 -6.27 5.38
CA ILE A 39 3.81 -7.15 6.40
C ILE A 39 5.20 -6.68 6.82
N LYS A 40 6.08 -6.37 5.86
CA LYS A 40 7.46 -5.93 6.18
C LYS A 40 7.48 -4.57 6.89
N TYR A 41 6.67 -3.62 6.43
CA TYR A 41 6.58 -2.30 7.01
C TYR A 41 6.02 -2.36 8.45
N CYS A 42 4.87 -3.00 8.62
CA CYS A 42 4.21 -3.11 9.92
C CYS A 42 5.07 -3.87 10.94
N GLN A 43 5.75 -4.95 10.53
CA GLN A 43 6.71 -5.65 11.39
C GLN A 43 7.89 -4.76 11.80
N ALA A 44 8.42 -3.95 10.88
CA ALA A 44 9.49 -3.02 11.22
C ALA A 44 9.02 -1.96 12.24
N ILE A 45 7.84 -1.37 12.03
CA ILE A 45 7.25 -0.43 13.01
C ILE A 45 7.07 -1.09 14.38
N GLN A 46 6.51 -2.31 14.42
CA GLN A 46 6.33 -3.06 15.67
C GLN A 46 7.65 -3.36 16.38
N ASN A 47 8.72 -3.57 15.62
CA ASN A 47 10.07 -3.79 16.15
C ASN A 47 10.79 -2.49 16.56
N GLY A 48 10.11 -1.34 16.54
CA GLY A 48 10.65 -0.06 16.99
C GLY A 48 11.47 0.72 15.97
N PHE A 49 11.44 0.31 14.69
CA PHE A 49 12.06 1.10 13.63
C PHE A 49 11.28 2.41 13.43
N SER A 50 11.99 3.49 13.09
CA SER A 50 11.35 4.74 12.68
C SER A 50 10.56 4.55 11.38
N LYS A 51 9.63 5.47 11.07
CA LYS A 51 8.85 5.45 9.83
C LYS A 51 9.74 5.38 8.58
N ASP A 52 10.83 6.17 8.56
CA ASP A 52 11.79 6.20 7.46
C ASP A 52 12.53 4.87 7.29
N GLU A 53 13.00 4.28 8.38
CA GLU A 53 13.73 3.02 8.35
C GLU A 53 12.82 1.85 7.96
N ALA A 54 11.61 1.81 8.53
CA ALA A 54 10.59 0.83 8.17
C ALA A 54 10.22 0.93 6.68
N MET A 55 10.02 2.16 6.18
CA MET A 55 9.72 2.44 4.77
C MET A 55 10.84 1.94 3.87
N LYS A 56 12.08 2.40 4.09
CA LYS A 56 13.24 1.99 3.29
C LYS A 56 13.47 0.48 3.34
N SER A 57 13.36 -0.14 4.52
CA SER A 57 13.52 -1.58 4.69
C SER A 57 12.44 -2.37 3.94
N ALA A 58 11.19 -1.93 4.04
CA ALA A 58 10.07 -2.56 3.35
C ALA A 58 10.19 -2.41 1.83
N ILE A 59 10.58 -1.23 1.32
CA ILE A 59 10.88 -1.01 -0.11
C ILE A 59 11.96 -2.00 -0.55
N VAL A 60 13.14 -1.96 0.06
CA VAL A 60 14.26 -2.82 -0.33
C VAL A 60 13.91 -4.31 -0.26
N LYS A 61 13.23 -4.76 0.80
CA LYS A 61 12.84 -6.17 0.96
C LYS A 61 11.74 -6.59 -0.01
N THR A 62 10.85 -5.69 -0.39
CA THR A 62 9.76 -5.97 -1.35
C THR A 62 10.28 -5.92 -2.79
N GLU A 63 11.20 -5.01 -3.09
CA GLU A 63 11.91 -4.94 -4.36
C GLU A 63 12.86 -6.13 -4.57
N ASN A 64 13.50 -6.59 -3.50
CA ASN A 64 14.34 -7.79 -3.48
C ASN A 64 13.54 -9.09 -3.46
N ILE A 65 12.22 -9.06 -3.69
CA ILE A 65 11.49 -10.22 -4.22
C ILE A 65 11.88 -10.35 -5.71
N ILE A 66 13.14 -10.74 -5.92
CA ILE A 66 13.95 -11.28 -7.03
C ILE A 66 13.45 -11.27 -8.50
N SER A 67 12.22 -10.89 -8.89
CA SER A 67 11.78 -10.91 -10.30
C SER A 67 10.72 -9.89 -10.71
N PHE A 68 10.54 -8.79 -9.96
CA PHE A 68 9.67 -7.70 -10.43
C PHE A 68 10.13 -7.07 -11.74
N SER A 69 11.42 -7.06 -12.07
CA SER A 69 11.90 -6.52 -13.36
C SER A 69 11.54 -7.39 -14.57
N PHE A 70 11.23 -8.67 -14.38
CA PHE A 70 11.01 -9.65 -15.46
C PHE A 70 9.56 -10.08 -15.62
N ASN A 71 8.63 -9.60 -14.78
CA ASN A 71 7.22 -9.87 -14.97
C ASN A 71 6.65 -8.93 -16.06
N PRO A 72 6.24 -9.45 -17.24
CA PRO A 72 5.68 -8.62 -18.31
C PRO A 72 4.40 -7.88 -17.88
N GLN A 73 3.69 -8.37 -16.86
CA GLN A 73 2.49 -7.74 -16.32
C GLN A 73 2.79 -6.41 -15.59
N LYS A 74 4.05 -6.18 -15.17
CA LYS A 74 4.43 -4.93 -14.48
C LYS A 74 4.36 -3.72 -15.39
N LYS A 75 4.50 -3.88 -16.72
CA LYS A 75 4.31 -2.77 -17.67
C LYS A 75 2.93 -2.12 -17.57
N TRP A 76 1.96 -2.87 -17.05
CA TRP A 76 0.57 -2.45 -16.89
C TRP A 76 0.25 -2.05 -15.44
N ILE A 77 1.22 -2.10 -14.52
CA ILE A 77 1.05 -1.59 -13.15
C ILE A 77 1.43 -0.11 -13.15
N GLU A 78 0.43 0.74 -13.00
CA GLU A 78 0.69 2.15 -12.74
C GLU A 78 1.27 2.35 -11.34
N LYS A 79 2.33 3.17 -11.26
CA LYS A 79 3.02 3.48 -9.99
C LYS A 79 2.03 4.02 -8.95
N ASP A 80 1.10 4.87 -9.39
CA ASP A 80 0.13 5.53 -8.53
C ASP A 80 -0.90 4.56 -7.94
N ASP A 81 -1.40 3.63 -8.76
CA ASP A 81 -2.32 2.57 -8.33
C ASP A 81 -1.70 1.61 -7.34
N LEU A 82 -0.44 1.21 -7.59
CA LEU A 82 0.29 0.36 -6.66
C LEU A 82 0.54 1.08 -5.33
N ALA A 83 0.94 2.35 -5.36
CA ALA A 83 1.13 3.17 -4.17
C ALA A 83 -0.18 3.30 -3.38
N LYS A 84 -1.32 3.50 -4.06
CA LYS A 84 -2.65 3.52 -3.45
C LYS A 84 -2.99 2.19 -2.77
N GLN A 85 -2.76 1.05 -3.44
CA GLN A 85 -2.99 -0.28 -2.84
C GLN A 85 -2.11 -0.55 -1.62
N ILE A 86 -0.82 -0.23 -1.71
CA ILE A 86 0.12 -0.32 -0.58
C ILE A 86 -0.40 0.51 0.59
N SER A 87 -0.80 1.75 0.33
CA SER A 87 -1.25 2.68 1.37
C SER A 87 -2.52 2.20 2.06
N LEU A 88 -3.49 1.70 1.29
CA LEU A 88 -4.68 1.08 1.85
C LEU A 88 -4.33 -0.10 2.75
N LYS A 89 -3.42 -0.97 2.29
CA LYS A 89 -3.06 -2.16 3.04
C LYS A 89 -2.35 -1.82 4.34
N VAL A 90 -1.38 -0.90 4.30
CA VAL A 90 -0.64 -0.46 5.50
C VAL A 90 -1.57 0.25 6.49
N VAL A 91 -2.40 1.17 6.02
CA VAL A 91 -3.30 1.92 6.91
C VAL A 91 -4.30 0.98 7.58
N ASN A 92 -4.82 -0.01 6.86
CA ASN A 92 -5.72 -1.01 7.41
C ASN A 92 -5.03 -2.02 8.34
N ASP A 93 -3.80 -2.43 8.05
CA ASP A 93 -3.11 -3.48 8.81
C ASP A 93 -2.46 -2.94 10.09
N CYS A 94 -1.86 -1.74 10.05
CA CYS A 94 -1.17 -1.17 11.21
C CYS A 94 -1.25 0.36 11.34
N GLY A 95 -1.88 1.09 10.40
CA GLY A 95 -1.92 2.57 10.38
C GLY A 95 -2.37 3.21 11.69
N TRP A 96 -3.36 2.60 12.34
CA TRP A 96 -3.94 3.12 13.58
C TRP A 96 -2.90 3.29 14.70
N SER A 97 -1.91 2.40 14.80
CA SER A 97 -0.91 2.45 15.88
C SER A 97 0.05 3.65 15.77
N PHE A 98 0.08 4.33 14.62
CA PHE A 98 0.90 5.52 14.38
C PHE A 98 0.09 6.67 13.77
N GLY A 99 -1.23 6.69 14.02
CA GLY A 99 -2.10 7.83 13.76
C GLY A 99 -2.58 8.00 12.32
N LEU A 100 -2.47 6.98 11.47
CA LEU A 100 -3.04 7.02 10.13
C LEU A 100 -4.38 6.29 10.09
N ILE A 101 -5.44 7.02 9.71
CA ILE A 101 -6.80 6.50 9.71
C ILE A 101 -7.53 7.03 8.48
N GLY A 102 -8.34 6.17 7.86
CA GLY A 102 -9.25 6.55 6.79
C GLY A 102 -8.53 7.14 5.58
N LYS A 103 -9.26 7.95 4.80
CA LYS A 103 -8.77 8.49 3.54
C LYS A 103 -7.55 9.39 3.71
N GLU A 104 -7.55 10.27 4.70
CA GLU A 104 -6.43 11.18 4.97
C GLU A 104 -5.14 10.41 5.30
N GLY A 105 -5.24 9.36 6.11
CA GLY A 105 -4.11 8.49 6.40
C GLY A 105 -3.58 7.76 5.17
N VAL A 106 -4.48 7.31 4.28
CA VAL A 106 -4.12 6.66 3.02
C VAL A 106 -3.41 7.65 2.08
N ASP A 107 -3.96 8.85 1.92
CA ASP A 107 -3.38 9.88 1.03
C ASP A 107 -2.01 10.33 1.56
N TYR A 108 -1.88 10.55 2.87
CA TYR A 108 -0.60 10.86 3.50
C TYR A 108 0.44 9.75 3.27
N PHE A 109 0.07 8.49 3.55
CA PHE A 109 1.00 7.37 3.41
C PHE A 109 1.44 7.20 1.96
N LYS A 110 0.52 7.39 1.01
CA LYS A 110 0.80 7.30 -0.43
C LYS A 110 1.85 8.31 -0.86
N SER A 111 1.67 9.58 -0.52
CA SER A 111 2.63 10.64 -0.85
C SER A 111 4.00 10.35 -0.23
N TYR A 112 4.02 9.97 1.04
CA TYR A 112 5.25 9.63 1.76
C TYR A 112 5.97 8.40 1.18
N PHE A 113 5.22 7.35 0.83
CA PHE A 113 5.76 6.17 0.14
C PHE A 113 6.42 6.57 -1.17
N LEU A 114 5.74 7.35 -2.02
CA LEU A 114 6.27 7.77 -3.33
C LEU A 114 7.56 8.57 -3.19
N GLU A 115 7.60 9.50 -2.23
CA GLU A 115 8.79 10.31 -1.94
C GLU A 115 9.98 9.44 -1.54
N ILE A 116 9.80 8.53 -0.58
CA ILE A 116 10.89 7.66 -0.11
C ILE A 116 11.26 6.62 -1.16
N TYR A 117 10.30 6.14 -1.95
CA TYR A 117 10.53 5.22 -3.06
C TYR A 117 11.49 5.85 -4.07
N GLU A 118 11.19 7.05 -4.57
CA GLU A 118 12.05 7.77 -5.51
C GLU A 118 13.48 8.00 -4.97
N LYS A 119 13.61 8.29 -3.67
CA LYS A 119 14.91 8.45 -3.00
C LYS A 119 15.68 7.15 -2.78
N THR A 120 14.97 6.03 -2.56
CA THR A 120 15.57 4.72 -2.22
C THR A 120 15.90 3.93 -3.47
N THR A 121 15.24 4.23 -4.59
CA THR A 121 15.42 3.57 -5.88
C THR A 121 15.85 4.57 -6.97
N PRO A 122 16.94 5.35 -6.74
CA PRO A 122 17.41 6.29 -7.75
C PRO A 122 17.91 5.48 -8.95
N GLU A 123 17.20 5.60 -10.07
CA GLU A 123 17.53 4.98 -11.35
C GLU A 123 17.57 3.44 -11.39
N LYS A 124 16.41 2.82 -11.18
CA LYS A 124 15.98 1.77 -12.13
C LYS A 124 15.00 2.42 -13.08
N ASN A 125 15.52 3.00 -14.16
CA ASN A 125 14.67 3.41 -15.26
C ASN A 125 13.76 2.23 -15.60
N PHE A 126 12.46 2.37 -15.32
CA PHE A 126 11.44 1.70 -16.09
C PHE A 126 11.51 2.33 -17.48
N SER A 127 12.58 2.03 -18.21
CA SER A 127 12.75 2.48 -19.58
C SER A 127 11.52 2.00 -20.34
N LYS A 128 10.86 2.98 -20.96
CA LYS A 128 9.65 2.94 -21.77
C LYS A 128 9.42 1.61 -22.51
#